data_AF-A0A975ASE2-F1
#
_entry.id   AF-A0A975ASE2-F1
#
_cell.length_a   1.000
_cell.length_b   1.000
_cell.length_c   1.000
_cell.angle_alpha   90.00
_cell.angle_beta   90.00
_cell.angle_gamma   90.00
#
_symmetry.space_group_name_H-M   'P 1'
#
loop_
_entity.id
_entity.type
_entity.pdbx_description
1 polymer ?
#
loop_
_entity_poly.entity_id
_entity_poly.type
_entity_poly.pdbx_seq_one_letter_code
_entity_poly.pdbx_strand_id
1 'polypeptide(L)'
;MNWATSKEVEQADFEAFHVEHCQRYNLRLPMGSLQAQLVEADILEDRGGRVRFKYPYHYYYFLARSISQRSWGELEPRVDLLVRSIHTERSANVLLFLAHLKRDPRVAEKIIDSATQMFRDLPEADLFEVSPVLDKFKPMEIRQILVEGAREFQLEQRALDEKDHEAASQEIEKVAEARLRSRIDDAVLMNAAFKTLQVLGQVLRNHAGEIERDDKHAMADTCVGLGLRVLSFLYRMVGSHGEEMLKFRGLQIKAERGSMNDSELAEELESYLPSMMSSLTVGTLIKIANAIGSEELSPTLDDVLRGVNTRKLLRLIAHLEHFSDFPKKELLDFEEDALQRGPVLPNSVLRRFLIRRFYLFPVREELKRAVLDRFKIKALPFQFLEQKRLPKPG
;
A
#
# COMPACT_ATOMS: atom_id res chain seq x y z
N MET A 1 -8.01 -22.10 -1.41
CA MET A 1 -6.72 -22.83 -1.31
C MET A 1 -6.05 -22.81 -2.68
N ASN A 2 -5.19 -21.82 -2.95
CA ASN A 2 -4.63 -21.61 -4.28
C ASN A 2 -3.25 -20.96 -4.15
N TRP A 3 -2.21 -21.77 -4.01
CA TRP A 3 -0.83 -21.30 -3.87
C TRP A 3 -0.16 -21.30 -5.24
N ALA A 4 0.31 -20.13 -5.69
CA ALA A 4 0.76 -19.89 -7.05
C ALA A 4 2.10 -20.59 -7.39
N THR A 5 2.02 -21.89 -7.68
CA THR A 5 3.03 -22.74 -8.34
C THR A 5 4.50 -22.33 -8.12
N SER A 6 5.00 -22.63 -6.92
CA SER A 6 6.35 -23.19 -6.82
C SER A 6 6.40 -24.41 -7.75
N LYS A 7 7.28 -24.40 -8.75
CA LYS A 7 7.49 -25.57 -9.61
C LYS A 7 8.24 -26.62 -8.80
N GLU A 8 7.52 -27.61 -8.30
CA GLU A 8 8.12 -28.87 -7.89
C GLU A 8 8.70 -29.55 -9.14
N VAL A 9 9.92 -30.07 -9.04
CA VAL A 9 10.56 -30.90 -10.06
C VAL A 9 10.80 -32.29 -9.48
N GLU A 10 10.82 -33.33 -10.32
CA GLU A 10 11.16 -34.66 -9.85
C GLU A 10 12.64 -34.71 -9.45
N GLN A 11 12.99 -35.55 -8.48
CA GLN A 11 14.38 -35.74 -8.05
C GLN A 11 15.28 -36.12 -9.24
N ALA A 12 14.77 -36.93 -10.18
CA ALA A 12 15.47 -37.30 -11.41
C ALA A 12 15.74 -36.11 -12.34
N ASP A 13 14.81 -35.15 -12.47
CA ASP A 13 15.01 -33.92 -13.26
C ASP A 13 16.08 -33.02 -12.62
N PHE A 14 16.07 -32.92 -11.29
CA PHE A 14 17.07 -32.16 -10.54
C PHE A 14 18.47 -32.79 -10.65
N GLU A 15 18.56 -34.12 -10.63
CA GLU A 15 19.78 -34.88 -10.88
C GLU A 15 20.30 -34.72 -12.31
N ALA A 16 19.43 -34.81 -13.32
CA ALA A 16 19.77 -34.56 -14.71
C ALA A 16 20.29 -33.12 -14.92
N PHE A 17 19.61 -32.12 -14.35
CA PHE A 17 20.05 -30.72 -14.37
C PHE A 17 21.43 -30.53 -13.73
N HIS A 18 21.69 -31.13 -12.56
CA HIS A 18 22.99 -31.02 -11.88
C HIS A 18 24.13 -31.62 -12.70
N VAL A 19 23.90 -32.77 -13.32
CA VAL A 19 24.88 -33.41 -14.21
C VAL A 19 25.15 -32.54 -15.44
N GLU A 20 24.11 -32.04 -16.12
CA GLU A 20 24.25 -31.12 -17.26
C GLU A 20 24.98 -29.83 -16.87
N HIS A 21 24.65 -29.26 -15.71
CA HIS A 21 25.26 -28.04 -15.21
C HIS A 21 26.75 -28.25 -14.87
N CYS A 22 27.09 -29.33 -14.16
CA CYS A 22 28.49 -29.64 -13.84
C CYS A 22 29.32 -29.90 -15.10
N GLN A 23 28.75 -30.56 -16.12
CA GLN A 23 29.41 -30.73 -17.42
C GLN A 23 29.59 -29.40 -18.16
N ARG A 24 28.53 -28.59 -18.27
CA ARG A 24 28.56 -27.29 -18.98
C ARG A 24 29.58 -26.31 -18.40
N TYR A 25 29.75 -26.29 -17.07
CA TYR A 25 30.64 -25.36 -16.39
C TYR A 25 31.95 -26.01 -15.88
N ASN A 26 32.23 -27.26 -16.26
CA ASN A 26 33.41 -28.03 -15.83
C ASN A 26 33.62 -28.05 -14.30
N LEU A 27 32.54 -28.29 -13.55
CA LEU A 27 32.51 -28.32 -12.09
C LEU A 27 32.58 -29.74 -11.55
N ARG A 28 33.12 -29.88 -10.33
CA ARG A 28 33.11 -31.14 -9.55
C ARG A 28 32.39 -30.93 -8.22
N LEU A 29 31.06 -30.87 -8.28
CA LEU A 29 30.20 -30.70 -7.10
C LEU A 29 29.49 -32.03 -6.78
N PRO A 30 29.64 -32.59 -5.57
CA PRO A 30 28.92 -33.81 -5.20
C PRO A 30 27.45 -33.49 -4.96
N MET A 31 26.54 -34.16 -5.68
CA MET A 31 25.11 -33.86 -5.64
C MET A 31 24.51 -34.01 -4.24
N GLY A 32 24.76 -35.15 -3.58
CA GLY A 32 24.20 -35.44 -2.26
C GLY A 32 24.59 -34.40 -1.20
N SER A 33 25.83 -33.92 -1.20
CA SER A 33 26.25 -32.85 -0.28
C SER A 33 25.66 -31.49 -0.66
N LEU A 34 25.56 -31.17 -1.95
CA LEU A 34 24.99 -29.90 -2.42
C LEU A 34 23.49 -29.81 -2.08
N GLN A 35 22.72 -30.86 -2.37
CA GLN A 35 21.29 -30.90 -2.07
C GLN A 35 21.04 -30.87 -0.56
N ALA A 36 21.81 -31.64 0.23
CA ALA A 36 21.71 -31.60 1.70
C ALA A 36 21.98 -30.20 2.25
N GLN A 37 23.04 -29.52 1.80
CA GLN A 37 23.36 -28.14 2.19
C GLN A 37 22.26 -27.15 1.80
N LEU A 38 21.66 -27.28 0.61
CA LEU A 38 20.57 -26.39 0.16
C LEU A 38 19.26 -26.63 0.92
N VAL A 39 19.02 -27.84 1.43
CA VAL A 39 17.89 -28.16 2.31
C VAL A 39 18.14 -27.71 3.74
N GLU A 40 19.34 -27.94 4.29
CA GLU A 40 19.76 -27.46 5.61
C GLU A 40 19.75 -25.93 5.70
N ALA A 41 20.15 -25.24 4.63
CA ALA A 41 20.10 -23.79 4.51
C ALA A 41 18.70 -23.22 4.20
N ASP A 42 17.63 -24.04 4.24
CA ASP A 42 16.25 -23.60 4.06
C ASP A 42 15.93 -22.98 2.67
N ILE A 43 16.78 -23.22 1.67
CA ILE A 43 16.60 -22.75 0.28
C ILE A 43 15.67 -23.71 -0.47
N LEU A 44 15.95 -25.01 -0.38
CA LEU A 44 15.17 -26.09 -0.97
C LEU A 44 14.43 -26.89 0.11
N GLU A 45 13.39 -27.61 -0.29
CA GLU A 45 12.80 -28.71 0.49
C GLU A 45 12.57 -29.92 -0.43
N ASP A 46 12.79 -31.12 0.11
CA ASP A 46 12.39 -32.39 -0.50
C ASP A 46 11.02 -32.80 0.06
N ARG A 47 10.08 -33.14 -0.83
CA ARG A 47 8.75 -33.63 -0.50
C ARG A 47 8.48 -34.99 -1.13
N GLY A 48 9.32 -35.96 -0.77
CA GLY A 48 9.14 -37.36 -1.12
C GLY A 48 9.53 -37.66 -2.56
N GLY A 49 10.75 -37.28 -2.95
CA GLY A 49 11.27 -37.45 -4.31
C GLY A 49 10.89 -36.32 -5.26
N ARG A 50 10.42 -35.18 -4.72
CA ARG A 50 10.23 -33.93 -5.46
C ARG A 50 10.98 -32.80 -4.76
N VAL A 51 11.77 -32.07 -5.52
CA VAL A 51 12.57 -30.94 -5.05
C VAL A 51 11.87 -29.64 -5.42
N ARG A 52 11.83 -28.69 -4.49
CA ARG A 52 11.31 -27.34 -4.74
C ARG A 52 11.99 -26.30 -3.86
N PHE A 53 11.86 -25.02 -4.21
CA PHE A 53 12.21 -23.95 -3.28
C PHE A 53 11.26 -23.95 -2.08
N LYS A 54 11.82 -23.91 -0.87
CA LYS A 54 11.05 -23.93 0.39
C LYS A 54 10.12 -22.72 0.54
N TYR A 55 10.58 -21.55 0.09
CA TYR A 55 9.83 -20.31 0.11
C TYR A 55 9.70 -19.73 -1.31
N PRO A 56 8.51 -19.23 -1.73
CA PRO A 56 8.30 -18.68 -3.07
C PRO A 56 9.24 -17.54 -3.45
N TYR A 57 9.65 -16.72 -2.48
CA TYR A 57 10.56 -15.60 -2.68
C TYR A 57 11.95 -16.04 -3.18
N HIS A 58 12.46 -17.20 -2.74
CA HIS A 58 13.70 -17.78 -3.29
C HIS A 58 13.53 -18.10 -4.78
N TYR A 59 12.43 -18.75 -5.18
CA TYR A 59 12.14 -19.03 -6.58
C TYR A 59 12.06 -17.74 -7.42
N TYR A 60 11.39 -16.70 -6.92
CA TYR A 60 11.28 -15.42 -7.61
C TYR A 60 12.65 -14.73 -7.78
N TYR A 61 13.51 -14.77 -6.76
CA TYR A 61 14.87 -14.24 -6.83
C TYR A 61 15.72 -14.97 -7.88
N PHE A 62 15.78 -16.30 -7.81
CA PHE A 62 16.60 -17.09 -8.74
C PHE A 62 16.07 -17.02 -10.17
N LEU A 63 14.73 -16.95 -10.36
CA LEU A 63 14.13 -16.69 -11.67
C LEU A 63 14.57 -15.33 -12.22
N ALA A 64 14.46 -14.25 -11.44
CA ALA A 64 14.92 -12.92 -11.84
C ALA A 64 16.41 -12.89 -12.19
N ARG A 65 17.26 -13.53 -11.35
CA ARG A 65 18.70 -13.67 -11.58
C ARG A 65 19.05 -14.47 -12.84
N SER A 66 18.27 -15.50 -13.18
CA SER A 66 18.47 -16.29 -14.41
C SER A 66 18.13 -15.52 -15.69
N ILE A 67 17.18 -14.56 -15.64
CA ILE A 67 16.79 -13.76 -16.80
C ILE A 67 17.60 -12.46 -16.89
N SER A 68 18.09 -11.91 -15.77
CA SER A 68 18.91 -10.68 -15.77
C SER A 68 20.25 -10.83 -16.50
N GLN A 69 20.77 -12.05 -16.65
CA GLN A 69 22.00 -12.32 -17.40
C GLN A 69 21.86 -12.20 -18.93
N ARG A 70 20.63 -12.11 -19.45
CA ARG A 70 20.35 -12.09 -20.90
C ARG A 70 20.55 -10.72 -21.54
N SER A 71 20.64 -10.70 -22.87
CA SER A 71 20.60 -9.46 -23.66
C SER A 71 19.22 -8.78 -23.55
N TRP A 72 19.13 -7.47 -23.81
CA TRP A 72 17.84 -6.75 -23.73
C TRP A 72 16.80 -7.32 -24.69
N GLY A 73 17.15 -7.63 -25.95
CA GLY A 73 16.22 -8.20 -26.92
C GLY A 73 15.64 -9.57 -26.54
N GLU A 74 16.34 -10.35 -25.71
CA GLU A 74 15.78 -11.58 -25.11
C GLU A 74 14.97 -11.31 -23.82
N LEU A 75 15.33 -10.26 -23.09
CA LEU A 75 14.73 -9.92 -21.80
C LEU A 75 13.40 -9.18 -21.96
N GLU A 76 13.30 -8.28 -22.93
CA GLU A 76 12.15 -7.40 -23.17
C GLU A 76 10.83 -8.16 -23.30
N PRO A 77 10.69 -9.23 -24.13
CA PRO A 77 9.42 -9.97 -24.20
C PRO A 77 9.03 -10.64 -22.87
N ARG A 78 10.01 -10.92 -22.00
CA ARG A 78 9.79 -11.48 -20.66
C ARG A 78 9.35 -10.39 -19.69
N VAL A 79 9.95 -9.20 -19.76
CA VAL A 79 9.52 -8.00 -19.01
C VAL A 79 8.09 -7.64 -19.38
N ASP A 80 7.76 -7.58 -20.67
CA ASP A 80 6.39 -7.29 -21.13
C ASP A 80 5.35 -8.27 -20.55
N LEU A 81 5.66 -9.57 -20.50
CA LEU A 81 4.78 -10.58 -19.90
C LEU A 81 4.63 -10.43 -18.39
N LEU A 82 5.73 -10.11 -17.69
CA LEU A 82 5.71 -9.85 -16.24
C LEU A 82 4.89 -8.59 -15.92
N VAL A 83 5.08 -7.51 -16.67
CA VAL A 83 4.35 -6.24 -16.52
C VAL A 83 2.85 -6.43 -16.76
N ARG A 84 2.46 -7.14 -17.83
CA ARG A 84 1.05 -7.51 -18.09
C ARG A 84 0.40 -8.34 -16.98
N SER A 85 1.19 -9.04 -16.17
CA SER A 85 0.74 -9.91 -15.08
C SER A 85 1.15 -9.40 -13.68
N ILE A 86 1.47 -8.12 -13.54
CA ILE A 86 2.02 -7.51 -12.32
C ILE A 86 1.09 -7.58 -11.09
N HIS A 87 -0.22 -7.77 -11.30
CA HIS A 87 -1.17 -8.09 -10.22
C HIS A 87 -0.84 -9.41 -9.49
N THR A 88 -0.10 -10.32 -10.12
CA THR A 88 0.35 -11.56 -9.48
C THR A 88 1.58 -11.31 -8.60
N GLU A 89 1.60 -11.95 -7.42
CA GLU A 89 2.73 -11.90 -6.50
C GLU A 89 4.04 -12.33 -7.18
N ARG A 90 4.00 -13.37 -8.01
CA ARG A 90 5.15 -13.83 -8.80
C ARG A 90 5.71 -12.73 -9.68
N SER A 91 4.88 -12.08 -10.52
CA SER A 91 5.41 -11.11 -11.48
C SER A 91 5.88 -9.83 -10.80
N ALA A 92 5.17 -9.35 -9.78
CA ALA A 92 5.62 -8.21 -8.98
C ALA A 92 6.99 -8.45 -8.34
N ASN A 93 7.18 -9.59 -7.66
CA ASN A 93 8.47 -9.92 -7.03
C ASN A 93 9.58 -10.15 -8.05
N VAL A 94 9.31 -10.83 -9.17
CA VAL A 94 10.32 -11.05 -10.23
C VAL A 94 10.74 -9.71 -10.87
N LEU A 95 9.81 -8.77 -11.11
CA LEU A 95 10.15 -7.43 -11.61
C LEU A 95 10.97 -6.63 -10.60
N LEU A 96 10.59 -6.65 -9.32
CA LEU A 96 11.33 -6.00 -8.24
C LEU A 96 12.78 -6.48 -8.19
N PHE A 97 13.00 -7.80 -8.19
CA PHE A 97 14.35 -8.38 -8.23
C PHE A 97 15.08 -8.08 -9.54
N LEU A 98 14.38 -8.13 -10.67
CA LEU A 98 14.99 -7.89 -11.98
C LEU A 98 15.52 -6.47 -12.10
N ALA A 99 14.75 -5.48 -11.68
CA ALA A 99 15.18 -4.08 -11.66
C ALA A 99 16.43 -3.90 -10.79
N HIS A 100 16.44 -4.49 -9.58
CA HIS A 100 17.60 -4.45 -8.69
C HIS A 100 18.85 -5.15 -9.26
N LEU A 101 18.68 -6.32 -9.89
CA LEU A 101 19.77 -7.17 -10.39
C LEU A 101 20.32 -6.72 -11.75
N LYS A 102 19.48 -6.13 -12.61
CA LYS A 102 19.86 -5.74 -13.98
C LYS A 102 20.38 -4.30 -14.06
N ARG A 103 19.85 -3.39 -13.23
CA ARG A 103 20.15 -1.94 -13.26
C ARG A 103 20.03 -1.33 -14.65
N ASP A 104 19.01 -1.75 -15.41
CA ASP A 104 18.75 -1.31 -16.78
C ASP A 104 17.47 -0.46 -16.76
N PRO A 105 17.54 0.86 -17.10
CA PRO A 105 16.42 1.79 -16.94
C PRO A 105 15.20 1.37 -17.76
N ARG A 106 15.39 0.63 -18.86
CA ARG A 106 14.33 0.09 -19.71
C ARG A 106 13.38 -0.86 -18.97
N VAL A 107 13.80 -1.48 -17.86
CA VAL A 107 12.90 -2.25 -16.99
C VAL A 107 11.92 -1.31 -16.27
N ALA A 108 12.40 -0.15 -15.79
CA ALA A 108 11.57 0.87 -15.16
C ALA A 108 10.67 1.58 -16.18
N GLU A 109 11.17 1.91 -17.38
CA GLU A 109 10.39 2.46 -18.50
C GLU A 109 9.15 1.61 -18.79
N LYS A 110 9.30 0.28 -18.95
CA LYS A 110 8.16 -0.63 -19.19
C LYS A 110 7.14 -0.65 -18.04
N ILE A 111 7.58 -0.43 -16.80
CA ILE A 111 6.69 -0.34 -15.64
C ILE A 111 5.97 1.02 -15.62
N ILE A 112 6.66 2.12 -16.00
CA ILE A 112 6.09 3.46 -16.16
C ILE A 112 5.05 3.48 -17.29
N ASP A 113 5.35 2.90 -18.45
CA ASP A 113 4.41 2.77 -19.58
C ASP A 113 3.12 2.06 -19.14
N SER A 114 3.25 0.98 -18.36
CA SER A 114 2.08 0.28 -17.83
C SER A 114 1.32 1.13 -16.81
N ALA A 115 2.02 1.79 -15.89
CA ALA A 115 1.45 2.69 -14.89
C ALA A 115 0.67 3.86 -15.52
N THR A 116 1.19 4.46 -16.59
CA THR A 116 0.53 5.59 -17.27
C THR A 116 -0.76 5.16 -17.95
N GLN A 117 -0.84 3.95 -18.52
CA GLN A 117 -2.09 3.43 -19.11
C GLN A 117 -3.15 3.01 -18.06
N MET A 118 -2.75 2.56 -16.87
CA MET A 118 -3.69 2.20 -15.79
C MET A 118 -4.53 3.41 -15.36
N PHE A 119 -5.85 3.29 -15.41
CA PHE A 119 -6.82 4.36 -15.07
C PHE A 119 -6.61 5.68 -15.84
N ARG A 120 -6.02 5.64 -17.05
CA ARG A 120 -5.69 6.83 -17.86
C ARG A 120 -6.86 7.79 -18.17
N ASP A 121 -8.09 7.28 -18.23
CA ASP A 121 -9.27 8.08 -18.53
C ASP A 121 -9.89 8.71 -17.25
N LEU A 122 -9.24 8.54 -16.09
CA LEU A 122 -9.54 9.21 -14.84
C LEU A 122 -8.52 10.32 -14.56
N PRO A 123 -8.94 11.51 -14.11
CA PRO A 123 -8.01 12.51 -13.59
C PRO A 123 -7.44 12.05 -12.25
N GLU A 124 -6.29 12.59 -11.85
CA GLU A 124 -5.82 12.53 -10.46
C GLU A 124 -6.92 13.04 -9.52
N ALA A 125 -7.14 12.37 -8.39
CA ALA A 125 -8.07 12.83 -7.38
C ALA A 125 -7.56 14.13 -6.74
N ASP A 126 -8.36 15.20 -6.78
CA ASP A 126 -8.15 16.35 -5.91
C ASP A 126 -9.02 16.23 -4.65
N LEU A 127 -8.36 16.09 -3.50
CA LEU A 127 -9.01 16.03 -2.18
C LEU A 127 -9.72 17.34 -1.82
N PHE A 128 -9.41 18.45 -2.50
CA PHE A 128 -10.03 19.75 -2.28
C PHE A 128 -11.32 19.95 -3.10
N GLU A 129 -11.59 19.11 -4.10
CA GLU A 129 -12.78 19.19 -4.98
C GLU A 129 -13.76 18.00 -4.84
N VAL A 130 -13.62 17.16 -3.80
CA VAL A 130 -14.49 15.97 -3.56
C VAL A 130 -15.93 16.33 -3.16
N SER A 131 -16.30 17.61 -3.25
CA SER A 131 -17.58 18.16 -2.78
C SER A 131 -18.81 17.36 -3.24
N PRO A 132 -19.00 16.95 -4.51
CA PRO A 132 -20.26 16.31 -4.92
C PRO A 132 -20.60 14.97 -4.24
N VAL A 133 -19.58 14.26 -3.72
CA VAL A 133 -19.78 13.02 -2.96
C VAL A 133 -19.96 13.32 -1.47
N LEU A 134 -19.22 14.30 -0.93
CA LEU A 134 -19.28 14.67 0.49
C LEU A 134 -20.46 15.59 0.84
N ASP A 135 -20.90 16.47 -0.06
CA ASP A 135 -22.02 17.39 0.18
C ASP A 135 -23.37 16.66 0.37
N LYS A 136 -23.44 15.38 -0.03
CA LYS A 136 -24.57 14.49 0.23
C LYS A 136 -24.60 13.91 1.65
N PHE A 137 -23.49 13.95 2.39
CA PHE A 137 -23.34 13.29 3.69
C PHE A 137 -22.69 14.25 4.70
N LYS A 138 -23.34 14.51 5.84
CA LYS A 138 -22.99 15.62 6.75
C LYS A 138 -21.48 15.75 7.02
N PRO A 139 -20.97 17.00 7.16
CA PRO A 139 -19.56 17.23 7.40
C PRO A 139 -19.05 16.46 8.62
N MET A 140 -17.93 15.75 8.44
CA MET A 140 -17.28 14.94 9.45
C MET A 140 -16.83 15.75 10.66
N GLU A 141 -17.60 15.72 11.75
CA GLU A 141 -17.02 15.87 13.11
C GLU A 141 -16.33 14.57 13.54
N ILE A 142 -15.33 14.09 12.79
CA ILE A 142 -14.45 13.04 13.33
C ILE A 142 -13.66 13.67 14.48
N ARG A 143 -14.08 13.34 15.70
CA ARG A 143 -13.33 13.56 16.93
C ARG A 143 -12.09 12.68 16.89
N GLN A 144 -11.03 13.20 16.31
CA GLN A 144 -9.74 12.51 16.28
C GLN A 144 -9.10 12.57 17.65
N ILE A 145 -8.82 11.38 18.18
CA ILE A 145 -8.30 11.15 19.52
C ILE A 145 -6.93 10.51 19.37
N LEU A 146 -5.90 11.16 19.91
CA LEU A 146 -4.62 10.52 20.19
C LEU A 146 -4.77 9.77 21.52
N VAL A 147 -4.56 8.45 21.51
CA VAL A 147 -4.57 7.63 22.72
C VAL A 147 -3.14 7.48 23.24
N GLU A 148 -2.88 7.92 24.47
CA GLU A 148 -1.53 7.91 25.05
C GLU A 148 -1.29 6.63 25.87
N GLY A 149 -0.32 5.81 25.46
CA GLY A 149 0.01 4.53 26.08
C GLY A 149 1.43 4.04 25.75
N ALA A 150 1.85 2.91 26.34
CA ALA A 150 3.19 2.34 26.17
C ALA A 150 3.44 1.77 24.76
N ARG A 151 4.72 1.68 24.36
CA ARG A 151 5.21 1.31 23.01
C ARG A 151 4.72 -0.05 22.46
N GLU A 152 4.18 -0.95 23.28
CA GLU A 152 3.60 -2.22 22.81
C GLU A 152 2.17 -2.04 22.25
N PHE A 153 1.45 -1.06 22.77
CA PHE A 153 0.22 -0.53 22.16
C PHE A 153 0.53 0.34 20.91
N GLN A 154 1.82 0.74 20.77
CA GLN A 154 2.63 1.49 19.75
C GLN A 154 2.74 1.11 18.25
N LEU A 155 2.45 -0.07 17.71
CA LEU A 155 2.15 -1.36 18.33
C LEU A 155 0.79 -1.83 17.82
N GLU A 156 -0.01 -2.42 18.70
CA GLU A 156 -1.32 -2.99 18.39
C GLU A 156 -2.24 -2.07 17.58
N GLN A 157 -2.27 -0.75 17.85
CA GLN A 157 -3.11 0.19 17.10
C GLN A 157 -2.67 0.41 15.64
N ARG A 158 -1.38 0.21 15.33
CA ARG A 158 -0.86 0.24 13.95
C ARG A 158 -1.39 -0.97 13.18
N ALA A 159 -1.41 -2.13 13.82
CA ALA A 159 -1.96 -3.35 13.23
C ALA A 159 -3.49 -3.26 13.09
N LEU A 160 -4.18 -2.46 13.91
CA LEU A 160 -5.58 -2.12 13.74
C LEU A 160 -5.80 -1.18 12.54
N ASP A 161 -5.07 -0.06 12.42
CA ASP A 161 -5.14 0.82 11.23
C ASP A 161 -4.85 0.04 9.93
N GLU A 162 -3.80 -0.79 9.92
CA GLU A 162 -3.44 -1.63 8.77
C GLU A 162 -4.55 -2.67 8.46
N LYS A 163 -5.16 -3.28 9.48
CA LYS A 163 -6.32 -4.17 9.33
C LYS A 163 -7.58 -3.45 8.89
N ASP A 164 -7.85 -2.23 9.33
CA ASP A 164 -9.03 -1.44 8.93
C ASP A 164 -8.90 -0.97 7.49
N HIS A 165 -7.68 -0.64 7.04
CA HIS A 165 -7.39 -0.40 5.63
C HIS A 165 -7.54 -1.67 4.78
N GLU A 166 -7.03 -2.82 5.24
CA GLU A 166 -7.25 -4.11 4.57
C GLU A 166 -8.73 -4.50 4.58
N ALA A 167 -9.46 -4.27 5.67
CA ALA A 167 -10.88 -4.58 5.81
C ALA A 167 -11.75 -3.69 4.90
N ALA A 168 -11.48 -2.38 4.82
CA ALA A 168 -12.17 -1.50 3.89
C ALA A 168 -11.87 -1.86 2.42
N SER A 169 -10.62 -2.23 2.12
CA SER A 169 -10.25 -2.73 0.78
C SER A 169 -10.92 -4.08 0.47
N GLN A 170 -10.99 -4.99 1.44
CA GLN A 170 -11.64 -6.29 1.33
C GLN A 170 -13.17 -6.19 1.36
N GLU A 171 -13.78 -5.17 1.97
CA GLU A 171 -15.21 -4.91 1.86
C GLU A 171 -15.55 -4.44 0.44
N ILE A 172 -14.76 -3.54 -0.13
CA ILE A 172 -14.89 -3.16 -1.55
C ILE A 172 -14.70 -4.39 -2.45
N GLU A 173 -13.69 -5.22 -2.17
CA GLU A 173 -13.42 -6.46 -2.91
C GLU A 173 -14.57 -7.47 -2.76
N LYS A 174 -15.10 -7.71 -1.56
CA LYS A 174 -16.23 -8.61 -1.30
C LYS A 174 -17.56 -8.09 -1.87
N VAL A 175 -17.80 -6.78 -1.82
CA VAL A 175 -18.97 -6.14 -2.46
C VAL A 175 -18.87 -6.26 -3.99
N ALA A 176 -17.66 -6.15 -4.54
CA ALA A 176 -17.39 -6.43 -5.95
C ALA A 176 -17.55 -7.93 -6.28
N GLU A 177 -16.98 -8.86 -5.53
CA GLU A 177 -17.11 -10.30 -5.75
C GLU A 177 -18.57 -10.79 -5.63
N ALA A 178 -19.31 -10.31 -4.64
CA ALA A 178 -20.68 -10.76 -4.34
C ALA A 178 -21.73 -10.27 -5.35
N ARG A 179 -21.45 -9.23 -6.14
CA ARG A 179 -22.42 -8.66 -7.12
C ARG A 179 -21.89 -8.44 -8.54
N LEU A 180 -20.58 -8.36 -8.75
CA LEU A 180 -19.98 -7.96 -10.04
C LEU A 180 -19.19 -9.10 -10.71
N ARG A 181 -19.93 -10.13 -11.13
CA ARG A 181 -19.50 -11.06 -12.21
C ARG A 181 -19.15 -10.37 -13.54
N SER A 182 -19.30 -9.04 -13.64
CA SER A 182 -19.00 -8.20 -14.81
C SER A 182 -17.86 -7.19 -14.61
N ARG A 183 -17.19 -7.13 -13.43
CA ARG A 183 -16.01 -6.25 -13.20
C ARG A 183 -14.91 -6.90 -12.35
N ILE A 184 -14.62 -8.17 -12.59
CA ILE A 184 -13.39 -8.82 -12.10
C ILE A 184 -12.16 -8.00 -12.55
N ASP A 185 -12.23 -7.43 -13.75
CA ASP A 185 -11.18 -6.60 -14.34
C ASP A 185 -10.86 -5.34 -13.52
N ASP A 186 -11.84 -4.69 -12.87
CA ASP A 186 -11.60 -3.50 -12.02
C ASP A 186 -10.76 -3.87 -10.79
N ALA A 187 -11.07 -4.99 -10.12
CA ALA A 187 -10.33 -5.46 -8.95
C ALA A 187 -8.91 -5.92 -9.33
N VAL A 188 -8.78 -6.64 -10.45
CA VAL A 188 -7.48 -7.05 -11.01
C VAL A 188 -6.65 -5.81 -11.39
N LEU A 189 -7.26 -4.79 -11.99
CA LEU A 189 -6.59 -3.53 -12.37
C LEU A 189 -6.17 -2.70 -11.15
N MET A 190 -6.99 -2.65 -10.09
CA MET A 190 -6.64 -1.98 -8.84
C MET A 190 -5.47 -2.68 -8.13
N ASN A 191 -5.48 -4.01 -8.03
CA ASN A 191 -4.36 -4.78 -7.50
C ASN A 191 -3.10 -4.63 -8.38
N ALA A 192 -3.26 -4.65 -9.72
CA ALA A 192 -2.17 -4.34 -10.64
C ALA A 192 -1.56 -2.96 -10.34
N ALA A 193 -2.38 -1.91 -10.20
CA ALA A 193 -1.91 -0.55 -9.91
C ALA A 193 -1.17 -0.46 -8.57
N PHE A 194 -1.67 -1.09 -7.51
CA PHE A 194 -0.94 -1.12 -6.23
C PHE A 194 0.36 -1.92 -6.29
N LYS A 195 0.42 -3.00 -7.08
CA LYS A 195 1.67 -3.76 -7.31
C LYS A 195 2.66 -2.99 -8.18
N THR A 196 2.20 -2.29 -9.20
CA THR A 196 3.01 -1.36 -10.01
C THR A 196 3.61 -0.26 -9.13
N LEU A 197 2.80 0.37 -8.28
CA LEU A 197 3.24 1.39 -7.31
C LEU A 197 4.28 0.83 -6.32
N GLN A 198 4.04 -0.38 -5.78
CA GLN A 198 4.96 -1.07 -4.89
C GLN A 198 6.31 -1.35 -5.56
N VAL A 199 6.31 -1.91 -6.78
CA VAL A 199 7.54 -2.26 -7.50
C VAL A 199 8.29 -0.99 -7.90
N LEU A 200 7.62 -0.03 -8.55
CA LEU A 200 8.27 1.18 -9.06
C LEU A 200 8.86 2.05 -7.94
N GLY A 201 8.12 2.23 -6.84
CA GLY A 201 8.60 2.95 -5.66
C GLY A 201 9.78 2.25 -4.95
N GLN A 202 9.78 0.92 -4.91
CA GLN A 202 10.90 0.18 -4.32
C GLN A 202 12.16 0.28 -5.20
N VAL A 203 12.04 0.31 -6.53
CA VAL A 203 13.18 0.57 -7.43
C VAL A 203 13.70 2.00 -7.24
N LEU A 204 12.80 2.99 -7.19
CA LEU A 204 13.13 4.40 -6.98
C LEU A 204 13.91 4.61 -5.66
N ARG A 205 13.44 4.04 -4.54
CA ARG A 205 14.10 4.17 -3.24
C ARG A 205 15.41 3.38 -3.14
N ASN A 206 15.43 2.11 -3.59
CA ASN A 206 16.62 1.27 -3.50
C ASN A 206 17.81 1.79 -4.32
N HIS A 207 17.55 2.56 -5.37
CA HIS A 207 18.57 3.10 -6.28
C HIS A 207 18.55 4.64 -6.33
N ALA A 208 18.06 5.30 -5.27
CA ALA A 208 18.01 6.76 -5.18
C ALA A 208 19.39 7.43 -5.30
N GLY A 209 20.49 6.74 -4.99
CA GLY A 209 21.86 7.23 -5.24
C GLY A 209 22.41 6.98 -6.65
N GLU A 210 21.74 6.17 -7.47
CA GLU A 210 22.27 5.64 -8.75
C GLU A 210 21.42 6.04 -9.98
N ILE A 211 20.14 6.39 -9.79
CA ILE A 211 19.22 6.83 -10.85
C ILE A 211 19.48 8.31 -11.20
N GLU A 212 19.40 8.69 -12.49
CA GLU A 212 19.55 10.08 -12.93
C GLU A 212 18.37 10.97 -12.50
N ARG A 213 18.55 12.31 -12.55
CA ARG A 213 17.53 13.26 -12.07
C ARG A 213 16.19 13.04 -12.74
N ASP A 214 16.16 13.00 -14.07
CA ASP A 214 14.91 13.03 -14.83
C ASP A 214 14.16 11.70 -14.70
N ASP A 215 14.88 10.57 -14.64
CA ASP A 215 14.32 9.25 -14.32
C ASP A 215 13.68 9.23 -12.92
N LYS A 216 14.32 9.79 -11.89
CA LYS A 216 13.70 9.91 -10.55
C LYS A 216 12.39 10.69 -10.60
N HIS A 217 12.35 11.79 -11.36
CA HIS A 217 11.15 12.60 -11.50
C HIS A 217 10.04 11.83 -12.22
N ALA A 218 10.37 11.16 -13.32
CA ALA A 218 9.43 10.31 -14.05
C ALA A 218 8.86 9.19 -13.17
N MET A 219 9.71 8.47 -12.43
CA MET A 219 9.29 7.39 -11.51
C MET A 219 8.42 7.92 -10.36
N ALA A 220 8.83 9.01 -9.70
CA ALA A 220 8.10 9.60 -8.60
C ALA A 220 6.75 10.18 -9.03
N ASP A 221 6.71 10.97 -10.11
CA ASP A 221 5.47 11.53 -10.66
C ASP A 221 4.51 10.43 -11.12
N THR A 222 5.03 9.38 -11.76
CA THR A 222 4.23 8.19 -12.13
C THR A 222 3.63 7.50 -10.91
N CYS A 223 4.37 7.36 -9.81
CA CYS A 223 3.86 6.80 -8.56
C CYS A 223 2.73 7.66 -7.97
N VAL A 224 2.90 8.99 -7.95
CA VAL A 224 1.89 9.94 -7.46
C VAL A 224 0.64 9.89 -8.34
N GLY A 225 0.79 10.06 -9.65
CA GLY A 225 -0.33 10.11 -10.60
C GLY A 225 -1.08 8.78 -10.72
N LEU A 226 -0.40 7.63 -10.62
CA LEU A 226 -1.08 6.33 -10.53
C LEU A 226 -1.91 6.23 -9.24
N GLY A 227 -1.32 6.54 -8.08
CA GLY A 227 -2.02 6.45 -6.80
C GLY A 227 -3.22 7.40 -6.70
N LEU A 228 -3.08 8.65 -7.19
CA LEU A 228 -4.18 9.61 -7.21
C LEU A 228 -5.28 9.24 -8.22
N ARG A 229 -4.97 8.58 -9.34
CA ARG A 229 -6.00 8.04 -10.26
C ARG A 229 -6.72 6.82 -9.69
N VAL A 230 -6.03 5.95 -8.93
CA VAL A 230 -6.68 4.88 -8.15
C VAL A 230 -7.61 5.48 -7.09
N LEU A 231 -7.21 6.56 -6.41
CA LEU A 231 -8.09 7.26 -5.47
C LEU A 231 -9.32 7.88 -6.16
N SER A 232 -9.14 8.42 -7.37
CA SER A 232 -10.21 8.96 -8.22
C SER A 232 -11.23 7.87 -8.61
N PHE A 233 -10.74 6.67 -8.94
CA PHE A 233 -11.58 5.48 -9.14
C PHE A 233 -12.39 5.13 -7.87
N LEU A 234 -11.73 5.07 -6.71
CA LEU A 234 -12.38 4.75 -5.43
C LEU A 234 -13.46 5.78 -5.06
N TYR A 235 -13.21 7.07 -5.24
CA TYR A 235 -14.21 8.13 -5.02
C TYR A 235 -15.40 8.01 -5.97
N ARG A 236 -15.18 7.69 -7.26
CA ARG A 236 -16.27 7.42 -8.21
C ARG A 236 -17.08 6.18 -7.80
N MET A 237 -16.40 5.12 -7.34
CA MET A 237 -17.08 3.91 -6.85
C MET A 237 -17.99 4.19 -5.65
N VAL A 238 -17.54 4.97 -4.66
CA VAL A 238 -18.40 5.40 -3.54
C VAL A 238 -19.52 6.33 -4.02
N GLY A 239 -19.22 7.30 -4.90
CA GLY A 239 -20.21 8.23 -5.45
C GLY A 239 -21.33 7.55 -6.25
N SER A 240 -21.02 6.45 -6.96
CA SER A 240 -21.99 5.68 -7.76
C SER A 240 -22.78 4.63 -6.97
N HIS A 241 -22.25 4.09 -5.86
CA HIS A 241 -22.88 2.95 -5.16
C HIS A 241 -23.15 3.22 -3.66
N GLY A 242 -22.90 4.44 -3.16
CA GLY A 242 -23.00 4.80 -1.75
C GLY A 242 -24.36 4.49 -1.10
N GLU A 243 -25.47 4.69 -1.81
CA GLU A 243 -26.80 4.35 -1.29
C GLU A 243 -26.97 2.83 -1.07
N GLU A 244 -26.41 2.00 -1.95
CA GLU A 244 -26.42 0.56 -1.78
C GLU A 244 -25.49 0.12 -0.63
N MET A 245 -24.34 0.76 -0.49
CA MET A 245 -23.39 0.54 0.62
C MET A 245 -24.05 0.87 1.97
N LEU A 246 -24.74 2.02 2.08
CA LEU A 246 -25.49 2.40 3.28
C LEU A 246 -26.61 1.41 3.61
N LYS A 247 -27.37 0.98 2.60
CA LYS A 247 -28.43 -0.02 2.78
C LYS A 247 -27.88 -1.36 3.27
N PHE A 248 -26.75 -1.81 2.71
CA PHE A 248 -26.07 -3.03 3.15
C PHE A 248 -25.55 -2.91 4.59
N ARG A 249 -24.85 -1.81 4.90
CA ARG A 249 -24.33 -1.53 6.26
C ARG A 249 -25.45 -1.46 7.30
N GLY A 250 -26.59 -0.85 6.96
CA GLY A 250 -27.76 -0.79 7.84
C GLY A 250 -28.39 -2.16 8.14
N LEU A 251 -28.36 -3.09 7.18
CA LEU A 251 -28.77 -4.49 7.40
C LEU A 251 -27.77 -5.24 8.30
N GLN A 252 -26.48 -5.03 8.09
CA GLN A 252 -25.41 -5.63 8.90
C GLN A 252 -25.52 -5.19 10.37
N ILE A 253 -25.63 -3.88 10.63
CA ILE A 253 -25.74 -3.35 12.01
C ILE A 253 -26.95 -3.97 12.74
N LYS A 254 -28.10 -4.08 12.06
CA LYS A 254 -29.32 -4.71 12.63
C LYS A 254 -29.11 -6.21 12.93
N ALA A 255 -28.33 -6.91 12.11
CA ALA A 255 -28.00 -8.32 12.34
C ALA A 255 -26.99 -8.52 13.49
N GLU A 256 -26.02 -7.61 13.64
CA GLU A 256 -24.96 -7.69 14.65
C GLU A 256 -25.41 -7.25 16.05
N ARG A 257 -26.25 -6.20 16.15
CA ARG A 257 -26.59 -5.55 17.43
C ARG A 257 -28.06 -5.69 17.86
N GLY A 258 -28.91 -6.29 17.03
CA GLY A 258 -30.33 -6.44 17.33
C GLY A 258 -31.06 -5.09 17.36
N SER A 259 -31.70 -4.76 18.49
CA SER A 259 -32.51 -3.55 18.65
C SER A 259 -31.67 -2.31 19.01
N MET A 260 -30.92 -1.77 18.05
CA MET A 260 -30.55 -0.34 18.09
C MET A 260 -31.80 0.52 17.89
N ASN A 261 -31.83 1.71 18.49
CA ASN A 261 -32.88 2.68 18.15
C ASN A 261 -32.57 3.34 16.79
N ASP A 262 -33.63 3.81 16.10
CA ASP A 262 -33.48 4.35 14.75
C ASP A 262 -32.64 5.64 14.70
N SER A 263 -32.46 6.35 15.82
CA SER A 263 -31.62 7.56 15.91
C SER A 263 -30.13 7.23 15.89
N GLU A 264 -29.68 6.27 16.70
CA GLU A 264 -28.29 5.78 16.72
C GLU A 264 -27.91 5.15 15.38
N LEU A 265 -28.85 4.43 14.74
CA LEU A 265 -28.63 3.87 13.41
C LEU A 265 -28.50 4.96 12.34
N ALA A 266 -29.29 6.03 12.43
CA ALA A 266 -29.16 7.18 11.53
C ALA A 266 -27.80 7.87 11.71
N GLU A 267 -27.33 8.09 12.93
CA GLU A 267 -26.02 8.70 13.20
C GLU A 267 -24.84 7.84 12.72
N GLU A 268 -24.88 6.51 12.93
CA GLU A 268 -23.83 5.60 12.41
C GLU A 268 -23.81 5.58 10.87
N LEU A 269 -24.97 5.61 10.22
CA LEU A 269 -25.07 5.63 8.75
C LEU A 269 -24.72 6.99 8.14
N GLU A 270 -25.06 8.11 8.77
CA GLU A 270 -24.68 9.46 8.30
C GLU A 270 -23.15 9.66 8.24
N SER A 271 -22.42 9.03 9.16
CA SER A 271 -20.95 9.13 9.25
C SER A 271 -20.19 8.03 8.47
N TYR A 272 -20.87 6.96 8.05
CA TYR A 272 -20.25 5.79 7.43
C TYR A 272 -19.49 6.11 6.13
N LEU A 273 -20.16 6.68 5.12
CA LEU A 273 -19.51 6.96 3.83
C LEU A 273 -18.39 8.02 3.93
N PRO A 274 -18.53 9.13 4.68
CA PRO A 274 -17.42 10.05 4.90
C PRO A 274 -16.21 9.39 5.62
N SER A 275 -16.46 8.50 6.59
CA SER A 275 -15.40 7.74 7.27
C SER A 275 -14.70 6.76 6.33
N MET A 276 -15.48 6.04 5.51
CA MET A 276 -14.98 5.14 4.46
C MET A 276 -14.12 5.91 3.45
N MET A 277 -14.61 7.03 2.92
CA MET A 277 -13.87 7.91 2.02
C MET A 277 -12.55 8.36 2.65
N SER A 278 -12.57 8.87 3.89
CA SER A 278 -11.36 9.28 4.60
C SER A 278 -10.35 8.14 4.80
N SER A 279 -10.83 6.91 5.00
CA SER A 279 -9.97 5.73 5.16
C SER A 279 -9.40 5.21 3.83
N LEU A 280 -10.14 5.33 2.73
CA LEU A 280 -9.63 5.08 1.38
C LEU A 280 -8.58 6.11 0.97
N THR A 281 -8.80 7.39 1.32
CA THR A 281 -7.80 8.45 1.12
C THR A 281 -6.53 8.14 1.90
N VAL A 282 -6.61 7.95 3.23
CA VAL A 282 -5.43 7.68 4.06
C VAL A 282 -4.70 6.42 3.59
N GLY A 283 -5.41 5.31 3.34
CA GLY A 283 -4.79 4.06 2.88
C GLY A 283 -4.09 4.21 1.53
N THR A 284 -4.65 5.01 0.61
CA THR A 284 -4.01 5.28 -0.69
C THR A 284 -2.81 6.22 -0.53
N LEU A 285 -2.91 7.28 0.27
CA LEU A 285 -1.78 8.20 0.50
C LEU A 285 -0.63 7.51 1.27
N ILE A 286 -0.92 6.57 2.20
CA ILE A 286 0.09 5.70 2.81
C ILE A 286 0.83 4.88 1.74
N LYS A 287 0.12 4.31 0.76
CA LYS A 287 0.75 3.54 -0.33
C LYS A 287 1.62 4.43 -1.22
N ILE A 288 1.19 5.65 -1.53
CA ILE A 288 2.01 6.59 -2.31
C ILE A 288 3.24 7.05 -1.50
N ALA A 289 3.05 7.45 -0.24
CA ALA A 289 4.14 7.86 0.64
C ALA A 289 5.18 6.74 0.82
N ASN A 290 4.75 5.49 1.02
CA ASN A 290 5.67 4.33 1.06
C ASN A 290 6.40 4.07 -0.26
N ALA A 291 5.88 4.53 -1.41
CA ALA A 291 6.54 4.35 -2.70
C ALA A 291 7.60 5.43 -2.96
N ILE A 292 7.31 6.69 -2.61
CA ILE A 292 8.17 7.85 -2.95
C ILE A 292 8.96 8.43 -1.76
N GLY A 293 8.60 8.07 -0.54
CA GLY A 293 9.16 8.64 0.69
C GLY A 293 10.53 8.07 1.04
N SER A 294 11.56 8.91 0.93
CA SER A 294 12.85 8.79 1.62
C SER A 294 13.51 10.17 1.67
N GLU A 295 14.44 10.40 2.62
CA GLU A 295 15.13 11.69 2.76
C GLU A 295 16.02 11.98 1.53
N GLU A 296 16.62 10.94 0.93
CA GLU A 296 17.44 11.01 -0.28
C GLU A 296 16.66 11.48 -1.52
N LEU A 297 15.33 11.38 -1.49
CA LEU A 297 14.43 11.82 -2.55
C LEU A 297 13.87 13.23 -2.33
N SER A 298 14.18 13.91 -1.22
CA SER A 298 13.61 15.23 -0.88
C SER A 298 13.61 16.25 -2.04
N PRO A 299 14.71 16.46 -2.80
CA PRO A 299 14.69 17.42 -3.91
C PRO A 299 13.73 17.02 -5.05
N THR A 300 13.59 15.71 -5.31
CA THR A 300 12.62 15.19 -6.28
C THR A 300 11.20 15.35 -5.77
N LEU A 301 10.95 15.15 -4.46
CA LEU A 301 9.64 15.36 -3.85
C LEU A 301 9.22 16.84 -3.90
N ASP A 302 10.15 17.77 -3.68
CA ASP A 302 9.88 19.21 -3.82
C ASP A 302 9.49 19.62 -5.25
N ASP A 303 10.15 19.05 -6.27
CA ASP A 303 9.83 19.33 -7.67
C ASP A 303 8.53 18.63 -8.16
N VAL A 304 8.29 17.38 -7.74
CA VAL A 304 7.12 16.57 -8.18
C VAL A 304 5.83 16.93 -7.42
N LEU A 305 5.92 17.28 -6.14
CA LEU A 305 4.75 17.52 -5.28
C LEU A 305 4.37 19.01 -5.13
N ARG A 306 4.95 19.88 -5.96
CA ARG A 306 4.58 21.30 -6.06
C ARG A 306 3.22 21.50 -6.75
N GLY A 307 2.72 22.75 -6.71
CA GLY A 307 1.50 23.15 -7.42
C GLY A 307 0.23 22.92 -6.59
N VAL A 308 -0.59 21.95 -6.97
CA VAL A 308 -1.94 21.72 -6.41
C VAL A 308 -1.92 21.32 -4.94
N ASN A 309 -2.94 21.71 -4.18
CA ASN A 309 -2.98 21.52 -2.73
C ASN A 309 -2.99 20.04 -2.31
N THR A 310 -3.55 19.15 -3.13
CA THR A 310 -3.45 17.69 -2.91
C THR A 310 -2.00 17.18 -2.96
N ARG A 311 -1.20 17.63 -3.93
CA ARG A 311 0.22 17.23 -4.04
C ARG A 311 1.05 17.85 -2.90
N LYS A 312 0.79 19.12 -2.53
CA LYS A 312 1.38 19.74 -1.32
C LYS A 312 1.07 18.96 -0.04
N LEU A 313 -0.17 18.51 0.15
CA LEU A 313 -0.58 17.66 1.29
C LEU A 313 0.19 16.33 1.29
N LEU A 314 0.31 15.69 0.12
CA LEU A 314 1.11 14.47 -0.03
C LEU A 314 2.59 14.70 0.32
N ARG A 315 3.15 15.88 0.04
CA ARG A 315 4.53 16.22 0.46
C ARG A 315 4.67 16.29 1.98
N LEU A 316 3.71 16.88 2.68
CA LEU A 316 3.68 16.88 4.15
C LEU A 316 3.55 15.45 4.70
N ILE A 317 2.69 14.63 4.10
CA ILE A 317 2.50 13.23 4.49
C ILE A 317 3.78 12.42 4.30
N ALA A 318 4.49 12.60 3.18
CA ALA A 318 5.77 11.94 2.94
C ALA A 318 6.83 12.34 4.00
N HIS A 319 6.89 13.62 4.40
CA HIS A 319 7.75 14.06 5.50
C HIS A 319 7.32 13.45 6.85
N LEU A 320 6.03 13.48 7.19
CA LEU A 320 5.52 12.93 8.44
C LEU A 320 5.77 11.42 8.57
N GLU A 321 5.66 10.65 7.49
CA GLU A 321 5.86 9.20 7.52
C GLU A 321 7.33 8.75 7.40
N HIS A 322 8.19 9.48 6.68
CA HIS A 322 9.51 8.98 6.26
C HIS A 322 10.72 9.84 6.64
N PHE A 323 10.54 11.06 7.14
CA PHE A 323 11.64 11.95 7.50
C PHE A 323 11.87 11.97 9.02
N SER A 324 13.12 12.12 9.42
CA SER A 324 13.54 12.18 10.83
C SER A 324 13.02 13.43 11.54
N ASP A 325 13.11 14.59 10.89
CA ASP A 325 12.59 15.87 11.40
C ASP A 325 11.07 16.03 11.23
N PHE A 326 10.47 16.85 12.09
CA PHE A 326 9.05 17.20 12.01
C PHE A 326 8.88 18.51 11.20
N PRO A 327 8.09 18.51 10.10
CA PRO A 327 7.95 19.66 9.19
C PRO A 327 7.02 20.75 9.77
N LYS A 328 7.42 21.36 10.89
CA LYS A 328 6.55 22.26 11.66
C LYS A 328 6.14 23.49 10.86
N LYS A 329 7.08 24.09 10.13
CA LYS A 329 6.83 25.33 9.41
C LYS A 329 5.89 25.06 8.24
N GLU A 330 6.25 24.08 7.42
CA GLU A 330 5.52 23.65 6.23
C GLU A 330 4.10 23.21 6.58
N LEU A 331 3.90 22.58 7.74
CA LEU A 331 2.59 22.19 8.26
C LEU A 331 1.71 23.41 8.61
N LEU A 332 2.29 24.43 9.24
CA LEU A 332 1.57 25.65 9.63
C LEU A 332 1.27 26.52 8.40
N ASP A 333 2.28 26.75 7.55
CA ASP A 333 2.14 27.46 6.27
C ASP A 333 1.02 26.81 5.42
N PHE A 334 0.96 25.48 5.34
CA PHE A 334 -0.08 24.77 4.60
C PHE A 334 -1.47 24.85 5.26
N GLU A 335 -1.56 24.83 6.58
CA GLU A 335 -2.85 25.02 7.27
C GLU A 335 -3.42 26.41 7.00
N GLU A 336 -2.56 27.43 7.01
CA GLU A 336 -2.93 28.81 6.72
C GLU A 336 -3.28 29.00 5.23
N ASP A 337 -2.46 28.52 4.30
CA ASP A 337 -2.68 28.72 2.86
C ASP A 337 -3.83 27.86 2.28
N ALA A 338 -3.98 26.61 2.73
CA ALA A 338 -4.83 25.62 2.07
C ALA A 338 -6.05 25.15 2.89
N LEU A 339 -6.03 25.26 4.22
CA LEU A 339 -7.08 24.72 5.08
C LEU A 339 -8.01 25.78 5.71
N GLN A 340 -7.73 27.08 5.57
CA GLN A 340 -8.51 28.17 6.16
C GLN A 340 -9.99 28.27 5.71
N ARG A 341 -10.41 27.54 4.65
CA ARG A 341 -11.83 27.43 4.23
C ARG A 341 -12.49 26.08 4.57
N GLY A 342 -11.83 25.26 5.38
CA GLY A 342 -12.42 24.05 5.95
C GLY A 342 -12.80 22.92 4.99
N PRO A 343 -11.97 22.53 3.99
CA PRO A 343 -12.21 21.31 3.23
C PRO A 343 -12.08 20.12 4.19
N VAL A 344 -13.22 19.50 4.51
CA VAL A 344 -13.38 18.54 5.61
C VAL A 344 -12.46 17.33 5.45
N LEU A 345 -12.36 16.79 4.23
CA LEU A 345 -11.57 15.59 3.94
C LEU A 345 -10.05 15.84 4.06
N PRO A 346 -9.43 16.83 3.38
CA PRO A 346 -8.02 17.18 3.60
C PRO A 346 -7.65 17.40 5.07
N ASN A 347 -8.51 18.09 5.83
CA ASN A 347 -8.26 18.36 7.25
C ASN A 347 -8.30 17.07 8.08
N SER A 348 -9.30 16.21 7.88
CA SER A 348 -9.39 14.89 8.53
C SER A 348 -8.20 14.00 8.19
N VAL A 349 -7.81 13.95 6.91
CA VAL A 349 -6.68 13.15 6.43
C VAL A 349 -5.37 13.62 7.08
N LEU A 350 -5.09 14.93 7.07
CA LEU A 350 -3.88 15.48 7.68
C LEU A 350 -3.81 15.18 9.18
N ARG A 351 -4.91 15.36 9.92
CA ARG A 351 -4.95 15.05 11.37
C ARG A 351 -4.64 13.56 11.66
N ARG A 352 -5.09 12.62 10.81
CA ARG A 352 -4.74 11.19 10.96
C ARG A 352 -3.25 10.95 10.80
N PHE A 353 -2.60 11.62 9.84
CA PHE A 353 -1.14 11.54 9.70
C PHE A 353 -0.37 12.24 10.84
N LEU A 354 -0.91 13.30 11.45
CA LEU A 354 -0.33 13.90 12.66
C LEU A 354 -0.41 12.96 13.88
N ILE A 355 -1.54 12.29 14.09
CA ILE A 355 -1.67 11.23 15.11
C ILE A 355 -0.64 10.12 14.85
N ARG A 356 -0.62 9.61 13.62
CA ARG A 356 0.30 8.54 13.20
C ARG A 356 1.78 8.93 13.40
N ARG A 357 2.16 10.17 13.07
CA ARG A 357 3.50 10.71 13.35
C ARG A 357 3.85 10.64 14.83
N PHE A 358 3.01 11.20 15.70
CA PHE A 358 3.28 11.27 17.14
C PHE A 358 3.21 9.92 17.86
N TYR A 359 2.61 8.93 17.20
CA TYR A 359 2.49 7.56 17.68
C TYR A 359 3.67 6.69 17.21
N LEU A 360 4.17 6.87 15.98
CA LEU A 360 5.31 6.11 15.44
C LEU A 360 6.69 6.71 15.79
N PHE A 361 6.80 8.03 15.93
CA PHE A 361 8.06 8.74 16.13
C PHE A 361 8.06 9.59 17.40
N PRO A 362 9.09 9.47 18.27
CA PRO A 362 9.20 10.31 19.45
C PRO A 362 9.43 11.77 19.04
N VAL A 363 8.70 12.68 19.66
CA VAL A 363 8.80 14.13 19.47
C VAL A 363 8.86 14.84 20.81
N ARG A 364 9.31 16.11 20.82
CA ARG A 364 9.26 16.95 22.02
C ARG A 364 7.82 17.24 22.41
N GLU A 365 7.51 17.14 23.71
CA GLU A 365 6.15 17.31 24.23
C GLU A 365 5.57 18.71 23.97
N GLU A 366 6.40 19.76 23.96
CA GLU A 366 5.97 21.12 23.64
C GLU A 366 5.51 21.24 22.18
N LEU A 367 6.21 20.56 21.25
CA LEU A 367 5.85 20.52 19.84
C LEU A 367 4.53 19.74 19.64
N LYS A 368 4.44 18.56 20.26
CA LYS A 368 3.27 17.68 20.21
C LYS A 368 2.02 18.43 20.68
N ARG A 369 2.05 19.03 21.87
CA ARG A 369 0.92 19.81 22.43
C ARG A 369 0.52 20.97 21.52
N ALA A 370 1.49 21.79 21.08
CA ALA A 370 1.20 22.94 20.22
C ALA A 370 0.52 22.54 18.89
N VAL A 371 0.89 21.39 18.31
CA VAL A 371 0.25 20.85 17.09
C VAL A 371 -1.13 20.28 17.40
N LEU A 372 -1.28 19.48 18.47
CA LEU A 372 -2.58 18.92 18.86
C LEU A 372 -3.62 20.02 19.13
N ASP A 373 -3.24 21.08 19.86
CA ASP A 373 -4.09 22.24 20.14
C ASP A 373 -4.48 22.98 18.86
N ARG A 374 -3.50 23.34 18.01
CA ARG A 374 -3.74 24.06 16.75
C ARG A 374 -4.68 23.29 15.81
N PHE A 375 -4.45 21.98 15.67
CA PHE A 375 -5.27 21.10 14.83
C PHE A 375 -6.53 20.56 15.53
N LYS A 376 -6.82 20.97 16.78
CA LYS A 376 -8.00 20.55 17.58
C LYS A 376 -8.11 19.02 17.73
N ILE A 377 -6.98 18.33 17.86
CA ILE A 377 -6.89 16.89 18.10
C ILE A 377 -6.88 16.67 19.62
N LYS A 378 -7.76 15.80 20.14
CA LYS A 378 -7.82 15.54 21.58
C LYS A 378 -6.82 14.45 21.97
N ALA A 379 -5.94 14.72 22.92
CA ALA A 379 -5.21 13.66 23.62
C ALA A 379 -6.10 13.07 24.73
N LEU A 380 -6.20 11.75 24.81
CA LEU A 380 -6.80 11.05 25.95
C LEU A 380 -5.82 10.00 26.48
N PRO A 381 -5.68 9.85 27.81
CA PRO A 381 -4.90 8.76 28.38
C PRO A 381 -5.55 7.42 28.02
N PHE A 382 -4.75 6.39 27.73
CA PHE A 382 -5.25 5.04 27.53
C PHE A 382 -6.00 4.56 28.78
N GLN A 383 -7.29 4.29 28.62
CA GLN A 383 -8.10 3.63 29.63
C GLN A 383 -8.16 2.14 29.31
N PHE A 384 -7.72 1.31 30.26
CA PHE A 384 -7.93 -0.13 30.18
C PHE A 384 -9.44 -0.39 30.10
N LEU A 385 -9.91 -0.92 28.97
CA LEU A 385 -11.22 -1.56 28.94
C LEU A 385 -11.13 -2.79 29.84
N GLU A 386 -11.64 -2.69 31.06
CA GLU A 386 -11.96 -3.87 31.85
C GLU A 386 -12.87 -4.74 30.99
N GLN A 387 -12.33 -5.85 30.49
CA GLN A 387 -13.15 -6.91 29.93
C GLN A 387 -14.14 -7.29 31.02
N LYS A 388 -15.42 -6.94 30.83
CA LYS A 388 -16.52 -7.41 31.68
C LYS A 388 -16.40 -8.92 31.73
N ARG A 389 -15.86 -9.44 32.83
CA ARG A 389 -15.81 -10.88 33.09
C ARG A 389 -17.25 -11.34 33.06
N LEU A 390 -17.62 -12.06 31.99
CA LEU A 390 -18.88 -12.76 31.93
C LEU A 390 -19.00 -13.57 33.23
N PRO A 391 -20.09 -13.43 34.01
CA PRO A 391 -20.24 -14.18 35.23
C PRO A 391 -20.14 -15.67 34.88
N LYS A 392 -19.28 -16.39 35.61
CA LYS A 392 -19.16 -17.83 35.40
C LYS A 392 -20.55 -18.45 35.60
N PRO A 393 -21.01 -19.35 34.71
CA PRO A 393 -22.20 -20.14 35.00
C PRO A 393 -21.95 -20.92 36.29
N GLY A 394 -22.89 -20.79 37.22
CA GLY A 394 -22.95 -21.57 38.47
C GLY A 394 -23.86 -22.78 38.32
#